data_AF-A0A5J9T620-F1
#
_entry.id   AF-A0A5J9T620-F1
#
_cell.length_a   1.000
_cell.length_b   1.000
_cell.length_c   1.000
_cell.angle_alpha   90.00
_cell.angle_beta   90.00
_cell.angle_gamma   90.00
#
_symmetry.space_group_name_H-M   'P 1'
#
loop_
_entity.id
_entity.type
_entity.pdbx_description
1 polymer ?
#
loop_
_entity_poly.entity_id
_entity_poly.type
_entity_poly.pdbx_seq_one_letter_code
_entity_poly.pdbx_strand_id
1 'polypeptide(L)'
;MMQQEQETSPVVRHSYLRYNSPLVQVSLVGMVCFCCPGMFNALNGLGGGGQLDHTTADNANTTLYACFAVFGVLGGGAYNLLGPRPTLLLGALTYPLYTASFLYYNHRRSQVFPVAAGGILGTGAGFLWAAQGATVVSYPPPNRRGSYISLFWCLLNLGGLGGLLPFFFNYHREIGAASVNDSTYIAFMVVMLLGASLAMLVLPPTRIVRDDDTRATEFTYSSVATEGAEMLRLFANWRMLLVLPAAWASNFIHTYQLNNVNGLLFTLRTRGLNNVFYGGAQMLGSAGIGYFLDVGFASRRKRGLVGVLIVALLGTAIWGGGLANQLRYIDGKWEGPIDFKDGRRYAGPFLLYFSYGLLDATFQSLIYWIIGALANDTQILSRYVGFFKGVQSAGAAVAWQVDAHKTPLMFQLIVNWALMCVSYPLLALLVFLAVNDDGNLVSSVEHGKDNDCMLSEQICFR
;
A
#
# COMPACT_ATOMS: atom_id res chain seq x y z
N MET A 1 32.00 -53.43 4.87
CA MET A 1 30.69 -52.95 4.41
C MET A 1 30.71 -51.45 4.59
N MET A 2 30.72 -50.70 3.49
CA MET A 2 31.19 -49.31 3.40
C MET A 2 30.31 -48.33 4.18
N GLN A 3 30.95 -47.50 5.01
CA GLN A 3 30.39 -46.23 5.46
C GLN A 3 30.42 -45.26 4.28
N GLN A 4 29.26 -44.85 3.79
CA GLN A 4 29.14 -43.76 2.83
C GLN A 4 29.35 -42.44 3.59
N GLU A 5 30.53 -41.85 3.44
CA GLU A 5 30.76 -40.45 3.76
C GLU A 5 29.82 -39.59 2.91
N GLN A 6 28.96 -38.86 3.60
CA GLN A 6 28.08 -37.87 3.00
C GLN A 6 28.95 -36.64 2.72
N GLU A 7 29.46 -36.50 1.50
CA GLU A 7 30.17 -35.30 1.03
C GLU A 7 29.27 -34.07 1.22
N THR A 8 29.50 -33.30 2.29
CA THR A 8 29.00 -31.94 2.40
C THR A 8 29.70 -31.09 1.35
N SER A 9 29.01 -30.84 0.23
CA SER A 9 29.42 -29.88 -0.78
C SER A 9 29.80 -28.54 -0.12
N PRO A 10 30.93 -27.92 -0.50
CA PRO A 10 31.41 -26.72 0.14
C PRO A 10 30.41 -25.58 -0.06
N VAL A 11 29.96 -24.95 1.03
CA VAL A 11 29.14 -23.74 0.97
C VAL A 11 30.02 -22.62 0.38
N VAL A 12 29.91 -22.42 -0.94
CA VAL A 12 30.59 -21.32 -1.62
C VAL A 12 30.02 -20.02 -1.06
N ARG A 13 30.81 -19.30 -0.25
CA ARG A 13 30.46 -17.96 0.23
C ARG A 13 30.46 -17.00 -0.94
N HIS A 14 29.35 -16.90 -1.65
CA HIS A 14 29.14 -15.83 -2.61
C HIS A 14 29.08 -14.48 -1.88
N SER A 15 29.66 -13.45 -2.48
CA SER A 15 29.48 -12.07 -2.03
C SER A 15 27.98 -11.76 -2.01
N TYR A 16 27.45 -11.32 -0.86
CA TYR A 16 26.04 -11.01 -0.64
C TYR A 16 25.49 -9.93 -1.61
N LEU A 17 26.37 -9.18 -2.29
CA LEU A 17 26.03 -8.07 -3.20
C LEU A 17 26.21 -8.42 -4.69
N ARG A 18 25.95 -9.67 -5.08
CA ARG A 18 25.99 -10.06 -6.50
C ARG A 18 24.79 -9.45 -7.25
N TYR A 19 25.01 -8.87 -8.43
CA TYR A 19 23.93 -8.21 -9.19
C TYR A 19 22.77 -9.15 -9.56
N ASN A 20 23.07 -10.42 -9.81
CA ASN A 20 22.09 -11.48 -10.05
C ASN A 20 21.58 -12.17 -8.78
N SER A 21 21.89 -11.63 -7.59
CA SER A 21 21.32 -12.09 -6.33
C SER A 21 19.87 -11.58 -6.18
N PRO A 22 18.96 -12.40 -5.62
CA PRO A 22 17.63 -11.96 -5.23
C PRO A 22 17.64 -10.69 -4.36
N LEU A 23 18.62 -10.53 -3.47
CA LEU A 23 18.69 -9.40 -2.53
C LEU A 23 18.88 -8.08 -3.27
N VAL A 24 19.83 -8.04 -4.21
CA VAL A 24 20.12 -6.84 -5.00
C VAL A 24 18.93 -6.51 -5.89
N GLN A 25 18.30 -7.51 -6.51
CA GLN A 25 17.15 -7.30 -7.40
C GLN A 25 15.90 -6.81 -6.65
N VAL A 26 15.59 -7.37 -5.49
CA VAL A 26 14.46 -6.88 -4.65
C VAL A 26 14.77 -5.50 -4.09
N SER A 27 16.02 -5.23 -3.70
CA SER A 27 16.43 -3.88 -3.25
C SER A 27 16.31 -2.85 -4.37
N LEU A 28 16.65 -3.23 -5.60
CA LEU A 28 16.51 -2.38 -6.78
C LEU A 28 15.04 -2.06 -7.07
N VAL A 29 14.15 -3.06 -7.05
CA VAL A 29 12.70 -2.85 -7.18
C VAL A 29 12.16 -1.98 -6.04
N GLY A 30 12.65 -2.19 -4.80
CA GLY A 30 12.34 -1.33 -3.66
C GLY A 30 12.79 0.12 -3.87
N MET A 31 13.96 0.34 -4.48
CA MET A 31 14.47 1.68 -4.81
C MET A 31 13.64 2.36 -5.92
N VAL A 32 13.20 1.61 -6.93
CA VAL A 32 12.23 2.11 -7.93
C VAL A 32 10.94 2.55 -7.22
N CYS A 33 10.45 1.74 -6.29
CA CYS A 33 9.22 2.02 -5.54
C CYS A 33 9.37 3.20 -4.56
N PHE A 34 10.54 3.35 -3.94
CA PHE A 34 10.93 4.52 -3.16
C PHE A 34 10.87 5.80 -4.01
N CYS A 35 11.48 5.78 -5.20
CA CYS A 35 11.56 6.95 -6.07
C CYS A 35 10.25 7.31 -6.79
N CYS A 36 9.38 6.34 -7.08
CA CYS A 36 8.15 6.58 -7.83
C CYS A 36 6.92 6.64 -6.89
N PRO A 37 6.32 5.51 -6.44
CA PRO A 37 5.28 5.49 -5.42
C PRO A 37 5.61 6.30 -4.15
N GLY A 38 6.84 6.20 -3.62
CA GLY A 38 7.24 6.91 -2.42
C GLY A 38 7.20 8.43 -2.58
N MET A 39 7.68 8.94 -3.72
CA MET A 39 7.57 10.36 -4.05
C MET A 39 6.13 10.79 -4.32
N PHE A 40 5.29 9.93 -4.91
CA PHE A 40 3.86 10.19 -5.06
C PHE A 40 3.14 10.29 -3.71
N ASN A 41 3.45 9.40 -2.77
CA ASN A 41 2.92 9.46 -1.41
C ASN A 41 3.39 10.76 -0.73
N ALA A 42 4.65 11.15 -0.91
CA ALA A 42 5.15 12.40 -0.36
C ALA A 42 4.49 13.64 -0.95
N LEU A 43 4.19 13.64 -2.25
CA LEU A 43 3.49 14.72 -2.92
C LEU A 43 2.04 14.85 -2.43
N ASN A 44 1.30 13.73 -2.36
CA ASN A 44 -0.07 13.72 -1.84
C ASN A 44 -0.11 14.07 -0.35
N GLY A 45 0.92 13.69 0.41
CA GLY A 45 1.06 14.02 1.82
C GLY A 45 1.17 15.51 2.11
N LEU A 46 1.41 16.37 1.11
CA LEU A 46 1.35 17.83 1.26
C LEU A 46 -0.08 18.38 1.31
N GLY A 47 -1.09 17.55 1.07
CA GLY A 47 -2.47 17.94 0.87
C GLY A 47 -2.69 18.53 -0.53
N GLY A 48 -3.74 18.08 -1.22
CA GLY A 48 -4.10 18.56 -2.55
C GLY A 48 -2.99 18.44 -3.60
N GLY A 49 -2.06 17.49 -3.46
CA GLY A 49 -0.88 17.38 -4.33
C GLY A 49 0.05 18.61 -4.27
N GLY A 50 0.02 19.36 -3.17
CA GLY A 50 0.75 20.62 -3.00
C GLY A 50 0.03 21.86 -3.55
N GLN A 51 -1.26 21.75 -3.86
CA GLN A 51 -2.09 22.85 -4.35
C GLN A 51 -2.97 23.47 -3.25
N LEU A 52 -3.35 24.74 -3.39
CA LEU A 52 -4.37 25.37 -2.51
C LEU A 52 -5.72 24.69 -2.63
N ASP A 53 -6.15 24.49 -3.88
CA ASP A 53 -7.43 23.89 -4.17
C ASP A 53 -7.25 22.40 -4.36
N HIS A 54 -7.78 21.63 -3.41
CA HIS A 54 -7.63 20.18 -3.39
C HIS A 54 -8.42 19.52 -4.52
N THR A 55 -9.47 20.16 -5.05
CA THR A 55 -10.39 19.55 -6.04
C THR A 55 -9.69 18.97 -7.26
N THR A 56 -8.63 19.62 -7.75
CA THR A 56 -7.86 19.13 -8.90
C THR A 56 -7.14 17.82 -8.57
N ALA A 57 -6.49 17.77 -7.40
CA ALA A 57 -5.78 16.58 -6.95
C ALA A 57 -6.75 15.48 -6.57
N ASP A 58 -7.89 15.82 -5.97
CA ASP A 58 -8.94 14.88 -5.61
C ASP A 58 -9.51 14.21 -6.86
N ASN A 59 -9.89 14.99 -7.88
CA ASN A 59 -10.35 14.45 -9.17
C ASN A 59 -9.29 13.57 -9.86
N ALA A 60 -8.02 13.98 -9.78
CA ALA A 60 -6.91 13.21 -10.36
C ALA A 60 -6.68 11.89 -9.62
N ASN A 61 -6.73 11.90 -8.28
CA ASN A 61 -6.63 10.71 -7.45
C ASN A 61 -7.87 9.80 -7.60
N THR A 62 -9.09 10.35 -7.67
CA THR A 62 -10.30 9.59 -8.00
C THR A 62 -10.11 8.79 -9.28
N THR A 63 -9.64 9.45 -10.34
CA THR A 63 -9.39 8.82 -11.65
C THR A 63 -8.29 7.77 -11.57
N LEU A 64 -7.21 8.08 -10.85
CA LEU A 64 -6.10 7.15 -10.62
C LEU A 64 -6.59 5.86 -9.95
N TYR A 65 -7.27 5.96 -8.82
CA TYR A 65 -7.69 4.78 -8.06
C TYR A 65 -8.80 4.00 -8.77
N ALA A 66 -9.69 4.68 -9.53
CA ALA A 66 -10.67 4.03 -10.39
C ALA A 66 -9.98 3.21 -11.49
N CYS A 67 -9.00 3.79 -12.19
CA CYS A 67 -8.21 3.06 -13.19
C CYS A 67 -7.39 1.94 -12.52
N PHE A 68 -6.78 2.17 -11.37
CA PHE A 68 -5.98 1.17 -10.68
C PHE A 68 -6.81 -0.05 -10.25
N ALA A 69 -8.06 0.15 -9.81
CA ALA A 69 -8.97 -0.95 -9.48
C ALA A 69 -9.23 -1.88 -10.69
N VAL A 70 -9.32 -1.32 -11.90
CA VAL A 70 -9.56 -2.08 -13.14
C VAL A 70 -8.26 -2.68 -13.68
N PHE A 71 -7.24 -1.85 -13.86
CA PHE A 71 -5.97 -2.24 -14.48
C PHE A 71 -5.05 -3.04 -13.55
N GLY A 72 -5.34 -3.10 -12.24
CA GLY A 72 -4.66 -4.00 -11.30
C GLY A 72 -4.82 -5.47 -11.69
N VAL A 73 -5.98 -5.87 -12.22
CA VAL A 73 -6.23 -7.23 -12.74
C VAL A 73 -5.48 -7.45 -14.05
N LEU A 74 -5.49 -6.45 -14.93
CA LEU A 74 -4.83 -6.49 -16.23
C LEU A 74 -3.30 -6.49 -16.11
N GLY A 75 -2.75 -5.98 -15.00
CA GLY A 75 -1.31 -5.93 -14.74
C GLY A 75 -0.64 -7.29 -14.74
N GLY A 76 -1.32 -8.34 -14.27
CA GLY A 76 -0.80 -9.71 -14.35
C GLY A 76 -0.66 -10.21 -15.79
N GLY A 77 -1.63 -9.86 -16.66
CA GLY A 77 -1.55 -10.15 -18.09
C GLY A 77 -0.43 -9.39 -18.80
N ALA A 78 -0.26 -8.10 -18.48
CA ALA A 78 0.84 -7.30 -18.99
C ALA A 78 2.20 -7.87 -18.56
N TYR A 79 2.32 -8.32 -17.30
CA TYR A 79 3.52 -8.99 -16.80
C TYR A 79 3.84 -10.27 -17.58
N ASN A 80 2.85 -11.11 -17.84
CA ASN A 80 3.04 -12.34 -18.61
C ASN A 80 3.50 -12.08 -20.05
N LEU A 81 2.99 -11.01 -20.68
CA LEU A 81 3.30 -10.69 -22.08
C LEU A 81 4.65 -9.99 -22.24
N LEU A 82 4.92 -9.00 -21.38
CA LEU A 82 6.07 -8.10 -21.52
C LEU A 82 7.26 -8.50 -20.62
N GLY A 83 7.01 -9.30 -19.59
CA GLY A 83 7.97 -9.64 -18.55
C GLY A 83 8.13 -8.54 -17.48
N PRO A 84 9.03 -8.75 -16.50
CA PRO A 84 9.17 -7.85 -15.34
C PRO A 84 9.70 -6.46 -15.69
N ARG A 85 10.70 -6.37 -16.57
CA ARG A 85 11.39 -5.09 -16.86
C ARG A 85 10.49 -4.07 -17.54
N PRO A 86 9.87 -4.37 -18.70
CA PRO A 86 9.11 -3.36 -19.43
C PRO A 86 7.83 -3.01 -18.67
N THR A 87 7.20 -4.00 -18.00
CA THR A 87 6.04 -3.77 -17.14
C THR A 87 6.37 -2.81 -15.99
N LEU A 88 7.50 -3.00 -15.30
CA LEU A 88 7.93 -2.10 -14.23
C LEU A 88 8.29 -0.70 -14.76
N LEU A 89 9.00 -0.62 -15.88
CA LEU A 89 9.41 0.66 -16.49
C LEU A 89 8.20 1.48 -16.98
N LEU A 90 7.27 0.85 -17.71
CA LEU A 90 6.05 1.49 -18.18
C LEU A 90 5.22 2.00 -17.00
N GLY A 91 5.13 1.23 -15.92
CA GLY A 91 4.49 1.68 -14.69
C GLY A 91 5.19 2.87 -14.05
N ALA A 92 6.51 2.81 -13.88
CA ALA A 92 7.31 3.86 -13.25
C ALA A 92 7.26 5.20 -13.99
N LEU A 93 7.23 5.20 -15.33
CA LEU A 93 7.18 6.42 -16.16
C LEU A 93 5.89 7.23 -16.03
N THR A 94 4.81 6.64 -15.50
CA THR A 94 3.54 7.36 -15.29
C THR A 94 3.57 8.31 -14.09
N TYR A 95 4.41 8.02 -13.08
CA TYR A 95 4.58 8.86 -11.88
C TYR A 95 5.14 10.26 -12.15
N PRO A 96 6.23 10.43 -12.93
CA PRO A 96 6.72 11.77 -13.27
C PRO A 96 5.72 12.53 -14.15
N LEU A 97 4.95 11.85 -15.01
CA LEU A 97 3.89 12.49 -15.81
C LEU A 97 2.79 13.08 -14.92
N TYR A 98 2.36 12.36 -13.88
CA TYR A 98 1.43 12.87 -12.88
C TYR A 98 1.98 14.12 -12.20
N THR A 99 3.24 14.11 -11.76
CA THR A 99 3.87 15.28 -11.13
C THR A 99 3.99 16.46 -12.11
N ALA A 100 4.36 16.20 -13.36
CA ALA A 100 4.44 17.20 -14.43
C ALA A 100 3.09 17.89 -14.67
N SER A 101 1.99 17.16 -14.51
CA SER A 101 0.65 17.71 -14.70
C SER A 101 0.29 18.78 -13.66
N PHE A 102 0.74 18.64 -12.42
CA PHE A 102 0.57 19.68 -11.39
C PHE A 102 1.44 20.89 -11.62
N LEU A 103 2.67 20.70 -12.11
CA LEU A 103 3.51 21.81 -12.55
C LEU A 103 2.85 22.58 -13.70
N TYR A 104 2.29 21.89 -14.68
CA TYR A 104 1.52 22.53 -15.75
C TYR A 104 0.29 23.27 -15.20
N TYR A 105 -0.41 22.67 -14.22
CA TYR A 105 -1.56 23.28 -13.58
C TYR A 105 -1.22 24.60 -12.87
N ASN A 106 -0.04 24.72 -12.24
CA ASN A 106 0.43 25.97 -11.64
C ASN A 106 0.38 27.16 -12.64
N HIS A 107 0.73 26.91 -13.91
CA HIS A 107 0.83 27.97 -14.93
C HIS A 107 -0.44 28.15 -15.78
N ARG A 108 -1.18 27.06 -16.05
CA ARG A 108 -2.30 27.06 -17.02
C ARG A 108 -3.67 26.81 -16.39
N ARG A 109 -3.74 26.47 -15.09
CA ARG A 109 -4.96 26.25 -14.28
C ARG A 109 -6.01 25.32 -14.90
N SER A 110 -5.62 24.45 -15.83
CA SER A 110 -6.51 23.47 -16.47
C SER A 110 -6.45 22.12 -15.77
N GLN A 111 -7.59 21.66 -15.24
CA GLN A 111 -7.69 20.38 -14.52
C GLN A 111 -7.66 19.15 -15.44
N VAL A 112 -7.87 19.32 -16.75
CA VAL A 112 -7.96 18.21 -17.70
C VAL A 112 -6.68 17.38 -17.72
N PHE A 113 -5.52 18.05 -17.69
CA PHE A 113 -4.24 17.35 -17.76
C PHE A 113 -3.92 16.57 -16.47
N PRO A 114 -4.06 17.14 -15.25
CA PRO A 114 -3.97 16.37 -14.01
C PRO A 114 -4.90 15.16 -13.93
N VAL A 115 -6.17 15.32 -14.32
CA VAL A 115 -7.15 14.23 -14.29
C VAL A 115 -6.76 13.11 -15.25
N ALA A 116 -6.40 13.46 -16.49
CA ALA A 116 -5.92 12.48 -17.48
C ALA A 116 -4.63 11.78 -17.04
N ALA A 117 -3.67 12.54 -16.48
CA ALA A 117 -2.43 11.98 -15.94
C ALA A 117 -2.70 11.06 -14.74
N GLY A 118 -3.69 11.36 -13.91
CA GLY A 118 -4.19 10.48 -12.86
C GLY A 118 -4.64 9.13 -13.40
N GLY A 119 -5.48 9.11 -14.44
CA GLY A 119 -5.90 7.86 -15.09
C GLY A 119 -4.74 7.05 -15.69
N ILE A 120 -3.80 7.72 -16.35
CA ILE A 120 -2.58 7.08 -16.89
C ILE A 120 -1.75 6.48 -15.75
N LEU A 121 -1.60 7.20 -14.64
CA LEU A 121 -0.92 6.72 -13.44
C LEU A 121 -1.65 5.53 -12.81
N GLY A 122 -2.98 5.51 -12.78
CA GLY A 122 -3.74 4.36 -12.29
C GLY A 122 -3.46 3.08 -13.09
N THR A 123 -3.41 3.20 -14.42
CA THR A 123 -2.99 2.09 -15.30
C THR A 123 -1.54 1.68 -15.05
N GLY A 124 -0.62 2.66 -14.95
CA GLY A 124 0.79 2.40 -14.67
C GLY A 124 1.04 1.79 -13.29
N ALA A 125 0.26 2.16 -12.28
CA ALA A 125 0.29 1.56 -10.95
C ALA A 125 -0.09 0.08 -11.01
N GLY A 126 -1.11 -0.29 -11.79
CA GLY A 126 -1.46 -1.69 -12.07
C GLY A 126 -0.27 -2.51 -12.57
N PHE A 127 0.50 -1.95 -13.49
CA PHE A 127 1.69 -2.62 -14.06
C PHE A 127 2.84 -2.68 -13.05
N LEU A 128 3.15 -1.55 -12.39
CA LEU A 128 4.23 -1.48 -11.41
C LEU A 128 4.02 -2.46 -10.26
N TRP A 129 2.81 -2.51 -9.69
CA TRP A 129 2.51 -3.38 -8.56
C TRP A 129 2.43 -4.86 -8.95
N ALA A 130 1.98 -5.18 -10.18
CA ALA A 130 2.06 -6.55 -10.69
C ALA A 130 3.52 -7.02 -10.84
N ALA A 131 4.37 -6.21 -11.48
CA ALA A 131 5.79 -6.54 -11.63
C ALA A 131 6.53 -6.64 -10.29
N GLN A 132 6.22 -5.74 -9.35
CA GLN A 132 6.76 -5.77 -8.00
C GLN A 132 6.32 -7.03 -7.25
N GLY A 133 5.03 -7.36 -7.27
CA GLY A 133 4.49 -8.52 -6.59
C GLY A 133 5.11 -9.82 -7.08
N ALA A 134 5.18 -10.01 -8.40
CA ALA A 134 5.83 -11.17 -9.00
C ALA A 134 7.31 -11.27 -8.60
N THR A 135 8.05 -10.15 -8.62
CA THR A 135 9.48 -10.09 -8.27
C THR A 135 9.71 -10.51 -6.81
N VAL A 136 8.97 -9.91 -5.87
CA VAL A 136 9.15 -10.15 -4.43
C VAL A 136 8.70 -11.56 -4.02
N VAL A 137 7.77 -12.18 -4.76
CA VAL A 137 7.33 -13.57 -4.49
C VAL A 137 8.26 -14.61 -5.12
N SER A 138 8.79 -14.36 -6.32
CA SER A 138 9.51 -15.38 -7.11
C SER A 138 11.02 -15.42 -6.88
N TYR A 139 11.65 -14.27 -6.62
CA TYR A 139 13.10 -14.16 -6.51
C TYR A 139 13.63 -14.76 -5.19
N PRO A 140 13.04 -14.46 -4.02
CA PRO A 140 13.55 -14.96 -2.75
C PRO A 140 13.41 -16.49 -2.61
N PRO A 141 14.31 -17.14 -1.86
CA PRO A 141 14.14 -18.54 -1.50
C PRO A 141 12.93 -18.70 -0.54
N PRO A 142 12.23 -19.86 -0.56
CA PRO A 142 11.01 -20.08 0.22
C PRO A 142 11.15 -19.79 1.73
N ASN A 143 12.32 -20.08 2.29
CA ASN A 143 12.63 -19.89 3.71
C ASN A 143 12.89 -18.44 4.14
N ARG A 144 13.04 -17.48 3.21
CA ARG A 144 13.33 -16.06 3.53
C ARG A 144 12.34 -15.06 2.92
N ARG A 145 11.25 -15.50 2.27
CA ARG A 145 10.27 -14.62 1.60
C ARG A 145 9.80 -13.43 2.46
N GLY A 146 9.49 -13.67 3.74
CA GLY A 146 9.04 -12.63 4.66
C GLY A 146 10.05 -11.49 4.85
N SER A 147 11.34 -11.81 4.99
CA SER A 147 12.40 -10.80 5.14
C SER A 147 12.53 -9.90 3.91
N TYR A 148 12.34 -10.46 2.71
CA TYR A 148 12.40 -9.71 1.46
C TYR A 148 11.17 -8.81 1.27
N ILE A 149 9.98 -9.29 1.67
CA ILE A 149 8.76 -8.47 1.70
C ILE A 149 8.95 -7.30 2.68
N SER A 150 9.46 -7.55 3.89
CA SER A 150 9.73 -6.52 4.88
C SER A 150 10.76 -5.49 4.37
N LEU A 151 11.87 -5.94 3.76
CA LEU A 151 12.86 -5.06 3.15
C LEU A 151 12.23 -4.14 2.09
N PHE A 152 11.39 -4.69 1.21
CA PHE A 152 10.68 -3.92 0.20
C PHE A 152 9.80 -2.83 0.84
N TRP A 153 8.99 -3.19 1.83
CA TRP A 153 8.10 -2.22 2.51
C TRP A 153 8.88 -1.16 3.27
N CYS A 154 10.02 -1.49 3.86
CA CYS A 154 10.92 -0.50 4.45
C CYS A 154 11.43 0.49 3.39
N LEU A 155 11.91 0.01 2.25
CA LEU A 155 12.39 0.86 1.16
C LEU A 155 11.29 1.77 0.60
N LEU A 156 10.08 1.23 0.39
CA LEU A 156 8.93 2.02 -0.04
C LEU A 156 8.62 3.16 0.94
N ASN A 157 8.58 2.86 2.24
CA ASN A 157 8.24 3.84 3.28
C ASN A 157 9.32 4.89 3.51
N LEU A 158 10.60 4.59 3.20
CA LEU A 158 11.63 5.62 3.12
C LEU A 158 11.26 6.74 2.15
N GLY A 159 10.35 6.50 1.19
CA GLY A 159 9.79 7.50 0.30
C GLY A 159 9.17 8.70 1.03
N GLY A 160 8.77 8.55 2.30
CA GLY A 160 8.36 9.65 3.17
C GLY A 160 9.41 10.76 3.29
N LEU A 161 10.71 10.44 3.12
CA LEU A 161 11.80 11.42 3.05
C LEU A 161 11.66 12.40 1.88
N GLY A 162 10.84 12.09 0.87
CA GLY A 162 10.44 13.02 -0.18
C GLY A 162 9.78 14.30 0.38
N GLY A 163 9.20 14.24 1.59
CA GLY A 163 8.68 15.41 2.30
C GLY A 163 9.75 16.45 2.67
N LEU A 164 11.04 16.08 2.66
CA LEU A 164 12.14 17.03 2.86
C LEU A 164 12.31 17.99 1.68
N LEU A 165 11.96 17.59 0.46
CA LEU A 165 12.05 18.44 -0.74
C LEU A 165 11.19 19.71 -0.57
N PRO A 166 9.86 19.62 -0.31
CA PRO A 166 9.04 20.79 -0.06
C PRO A 166 9.46 21.54 1.20
N PHE A 167 9.94 20.86 2.25
CA PHE A 167 10.42 21.50 3.48
C PHE A 167 11.57 22.47 3.20
N PHE A 168 12.61 22.03 2.48
CA PHE A 168 13.77 22.86 2.16
C PHE A 168 13.46 23.94 1.12
N PHE A 169 12.80 23.57 0.01
CA PHE A 169 12.54 24.52 -1.08
C PHE A 169 11.47 25.56 -0.77
N ASN A 170 10.59 25.30 0.21
CA ASN A 170 9.59 26.27 0.65
C ASN A 170 9.91 26.84 2.05
N TYR A 171 11.13 26.65 2.57
CA TYR A 171 11.49 27.06 3.93
C TYR A 171 11.34 28.57 4.19
N HIS A 172 11.74 29.38 3.20
CA HIS A 172 11.72 30.85 3.24
C HIS A 172 10.51 31.49 2.56
N ARG A 173 9.55 30.68 2.06
CA ARG A 173 8.35 31.25 1.42
C ARG A 173 7.37 31.78 2.46
N GLU A 174 6.63 32.81 2.08
CA GLU A 174 5.63 33.44 2.94
C GLU A 174 4.58 32.42 3.43
N ILE A 175 4.05 32.69 4.63
CA ILE A 175 3.14 31.81 5.38
C ILE A 175 1.84 31.51 4.61
N GLY A 176 1.49 32.34 3.61
CA GLY A 176 0.32 32.19 2.73
C GLY A 176 0.61 31.65 1.32
N ALA A 177 1.80 31.08 1.05
CA ALA A 177 2.12 30.56 -0.27
C ALA A 177 1.08 29.53 -0.74
N ALA A 178 0.48 29.84 -1.89
CA ALA A 178 -0.66 29.11 -2.42
C ALA A 178 -0.33 27.66 -2.78
N SER A 179 0.58 27.47 -3.72
CA SER A 179 1.00 26.15 -4.15
C SER A 179 2.49 25.95 -3.91
N VAL A 180 2.87 24.69 -3.84
CA VAL A 180 4.26 24.25 -3.83
C VAL A 180 5.00 24.86 -5.03
N ASN A 181 6.24 25.31 -4.80
CA ASN A 181 7.05 25.94 -5.84
C ASN A 181 7.38 24.95 -6.98
N ASP A 182 7.53 25.47 -8.19
CA ASP A 182 7.89 24.73 -9.40
C ASP A 182 9.18 23.92 -9.20
N SER A 183 10.16 24.47 -8.47
CA SER A 183 11.39 23.77 -8.12
C SER A 183 11.15 22.46 -7.36
N THR A 184 10.12 22.41 -6.52
CA THR A 184 9.77 21.20 -5.78
C THR A 184 9.16 20.15 -6.71
N TYR A 185 8.24 20.55 -7.60
CA TYR A 185 7.70 19.64 -8.62
C TYR A 185 8.79 19.11 -9.54
N ILE A 186 9.72 19.96 -9.97
CA ILE A 186 10.88 19.57 -10.78
C ILE A 186 11.77 18.57 -10.02
N ALA A 187 12.05 18.82 -8.74
CA ALA A 187 12.84 17.90 -7.93
C ALA A 187 12.16 16.53 -7.78
N PHE A 188 10.85 16.49 -7.52
CA PHE A 188 10.08 15.24 -7.52
C PHE A 188 10.18 14.51 -8.86
N MET A 189 10.01 15.21 -9.99
CA MET A 189 10.13 14.61 -11.32
C MET A 189 11.52 14.03 -11.57
N VAL A 190 12.59 14.74 -11.20
CA VAL A 190 13.97 14.24 -11.36
C VAL A 190 14.17 12.95 -10.58
N VAL A 191 13.76 12.89 -9.31
CA VAL A 191 13.87 11.67 -8.49
C VAL A 191 13.04 10.52 -9.08
N MET A 192 11.81 10.80 -9.54
CA MET A 192 10.96 9.80 -10.18
C MET A 192 11.54 9.28 -11.49
N LEU A 193 12.15 10.13 -12.33
CA LEU A 193 12.80 9.72 -13.58
C LEU A 193 14.07 8.91 -13.32
N LEU A 194 14.84 9.24 -12.27
CA LEU A 194 15.94 8.41 -11.80
C LEU A 194 15.43 7.04 -11.30
N GLY A 195 14.31 7.01 -10.58
CA GLY A 195 13.63 5.77 -10.22
C GLY A 195 13.23 4.92 -11.42
N ALA A 196 12.62 5.54 -12.44
CA ALA A 196 12.24 4.86 -13.66
C ALA A 196 13.46 4.33 -14.43
N SER A 197 14.58 5.06 -14.46
CA SER A 197 15.79 4.58 -15.12
C SER A 197 16.43 3.38 -14.41
N LEU A 198 16.33 3.31 -13.08
CA LEU A 198 16.73 2.13 -12.30
C LEU A 198 15.93 0.87 -12.65
N ALA A 199 14.68 1.01 -13.11
CA ALA A 199 13.88 -0.13 -13.55
C ALA A 199 14.51 -0.89 -14.74
N MET A 200 15.33 -0.20 -15.56
CA MET A 200 16.06 -0.84 -16.67
C MET A 200 17.13 -1.82 -16.18
N LEU A 201 17.59 -1.68 -14.94
CA LEU A 201 18.60 -2.54 -14.32
C LEU A 201 17.98 -3.80 -13.68
N VAL A 202 16.66 -3.89 -13.59
CA VAL A 202 16.02 -5.10 -13.06
C VAL A 202 16.35 -6.27 -14.00
N LEU A 203 16.64 -7.46 -13.50
CA LEU A 203 16.92 -8.66 -14.29
C LEU A 203 15.65 -9.51 -14.44
N PRO A 204 15.49 -10.30 -15.53
CA PRO A 204 14.43 -11.29 -15.61
C PRO A 204 14.72 -12.47 -14.67
N PRO A 205 13.70 -13.20 -14.18
CA PRO A 205 13.85 -14.31 -13.24
C PRO A 205 14.85 -15.37 -13.73
N THR A 206 14.89 -15.64 -15.03
CA THR A 206 15.80 -16.64 -15.64
C THR A 206 17.29 -16.36 -15.43
N ARG A 207 17.67 -15.11 -15.14
CA ARG A 207 19.06 -14.70 -14.88
C ARG A 207 19.40 -14.59 -13.40
N ILE A 208 18.44 -14.85 -12.52
CA ILE A 208 18.61 -14.71 -11.08
C ILE A 208 18.98 -16.07 -10.49
N VAL A 209 20.08 -16.06 -9.75
CA VAL A 209 20.65 -17.24 -9.11
C VAL A 209 20.65 -16.97 -7.62
N ARG A 210 19.91 -17.81 -6.88
CA ARG A 210 19.79 -17.76 -5.42
C ARG A 210 21.09 -18.22 -4.75
N ASP A 211 21.18 -18.01 -3.45
CA ASP A 211 22.38 -18.34 -2.66
C ASP A 211 22.65 -19.88 -2.60
N ASP A 212 21.65 -20.70 -2.92
CA ASP A 212 21.72 -22.16 -3.02
C ASP A 212 21.98 -22.65 -4.47
N ASP A 213 22.45 -21.76 -5.35
CA ASP A 213 22.65 -21.96 -6.79
C ASP A 213 21.38 -22.34 -7.59
N THR A 214 20.20 -22.35 -6.96
CA THR A 214 18.94 -22.53 -7.67
C THR A 214 18.56 -21.26 -8.44
N ARG A 215 17.87 -21.42 -9.57
CA ARG A 215 17.35 -20.27 -10.33
C ARG A 215 16.00 -19.80 -9.79
N ALA A 216 15.74 -18.50 -9.89
CA ALA A 216 14.41 -17.98 -9.62
C ALA A 216 13.40 -18.61 -10.58
N THR A 217 12.30 -19.09 -10.04
CA THR A 217 11.20 -19.68 -10.82
C THR A 217 10.47 -18.55 -11.54
N GLU A 218 10.19 -18.71 -12.82
CA GLU A 218 9.37 -17.76 -13.55
C GLU A 218 7.96 -17.75 -12.96
N PHE A 219 7.47 -16.57 -12.61
CA PHE A 219 6.12 -16.40 -12.11
C PHE A 219 5.19 -16.15 -13.28
N THR A 220 4.20 -17.00 -13.47
CA THR A 220 3.16 -16.82 -14.49
C THR A 220 1.84 -16.52 -13.80
N TYR A 221 1.25 -15.38 -14.10
CA TYR A 221 -0.14 -15.13 -13.75
C TYR A 221 -1.05 -16.04 -14.60
N SER A 222 -2.23 -16.40 -14.12
CA SER A 222 -3.21 -17.08 -14.99
C SER A 222 -3.72 -16.13 -16.06
N SER A 223 -4.53 -16.65 -16.98
CA SER A 223 -5.20 -15.81 -17.97
C SER A 223 -5.95 -14.67 -17.28
N VAL A 224 -5.92 -13.47 -17.87
CA VAL A 224 -6.58 -12.28 -17.32
C VAL A 224 -8.07 -12.52 -17.08
N ALA A 225 -8.72 -13.26 -17.99
CA ALA A 225 -10.13 -13.63 -17.85
C ALA A 225 -10.36 -14.53 -16.64
N THR A 226 -9.47 -15.50 -16.39
CA THR A 226 -9.54 -16.38 -15.22
C THR A 226 -9.30 -15.59 -13.95
N GLU A 227 -8.24 -14.79 -13.86
CA GLU A 227 -7.96 -13.98 -12.65
C GLU A 227 -9.09 -12.98 -12.37
N GLY A 228 -9.66 -12.34 -13.41
CA GLY A 228 -10.82 -11.46 -13.27
C GLY A 228 -12.07 -12.20 -12.78
N ALA A 229 -12.39 -13.35 -13.37
CA ALA A 229 -13.55 -14.15 -12.94
C ALA A 229 -13.39 -14.67 -11.50
N GLU A 230 -12.19 -15.12 -11.13
CA GLU A 230 -11.87 -15.58 -9.78
C GLU A 230 -11.94 -14.44 -8.76
N MET A 231 -11.46 -13.25 -9.11
CA MET A 231 -11.62 -12.04 -8.28
C MET A 231 -13.09 -11.67 -8.10
N LEU A 232 -13.92 -11.79 -9.13
CA LEU A 232 -15.36 -11.54 -9.01
C LEU A 232 -16.05 -12.58 -8.11
N ARG A 233 -15.64 -13.85 -8.18
CA ARG A 233 -16.13 -14.90 -7.28
C ARG A 233 -15.79 -14.61 -5.81
N LEU A 234 -14.70 -13.89 -5.52
CA LEU A 234 -14.36 -13.49 -4.14
C LEU A 234 -15.39 -12.54 -3.51
N PHE A 235 -16.18 -11.80 -4.30
CA PHE A 235 -17.30 -11.01 -3.76
C PHE A 235 -18.46 -11.89 -3.25
N ALA A 236 -18.49 -13.18 -3.57
CA ALA A 236 -19.43 -14.15 -3.00
C ALA A 236 -18.83 -14.95 -1.83
N ASN A 237 -17.53 -14.82 -1.58
CA ASN A 237 -16.85 -15.58 -0.54
C ASN A 237 -17.07 -14.93 0.83
N TRP A 238 -17.69 -15.66 1.77
CA TRP A 238 -18.00 -15.16 3.10
C TRP A 238 -16.77 -14.66 3.87
N ARG A 239 -15.58 -15.27 3.66
CA ARG A 239 -14.33 -14.84 4.32
C ARG A 239 -13.90 -13.46 3.84
N MET A 240 -13.99 -13.23 2.52
CA MET A 240 -13.58 -11.97 1.90
C MET A 240 -14.62 -10.86 2.13
N LEU A 241 -15.90 -11.21 2.25
CA LEU A 241 -16.95 -10.28 2.65
C LEU A 241 -16.72 -9.70 4.05
N LEU A 242 -16.16 -10.47 5.00
CA LEU A 242 -15.79 -9.96 6.32
C LEU A 242 -14.56 -9.02 6.27
N VAL A 243 -13.67 -9.18 5.28
CA VAL A 243 -12.51 -8.29 5.05
C VAL A 243 -12.93 -7.01 4.32
N LEU A 244 -14.04 -7.03 3.57
CA LEU A 244 -14.45 -5.95 2.68
C LEU A 244 -14.54 -4.57 3.37
N PRO A 245 -15.19 -4.42 4.56
CA PRO A 245 -15.22 -3.12 5.24
C PRO A 245 -13.82 -2.62 5.64
N ALA A 246 -12.94 -3.52 6.06
CA ALA A 246 -11.57 -3.18 6.44
C ALA A 246 -10.74 -2.77 5.22
N ALA A 247 -10.91 -3.47 4.10
CA ALA A 247 -10.31 -3.13 2.81
C ALA A 247 -10.74 -1.74 2.36
N TRP A 248 -12.03 -1.45 2.41
CA TRP A 248 -12.60 -0.15 2.07
C TRP A 248 -12.05 0.97 2.95
N ALA A 249 -12.07 0.77 4.27
CA ALA A 249 -11.63 1.77 5.24
C ALA A 249 -10.14 2.12 5.10
N SER A 250 -9.29 1.15 4.75
CA SER A 250 -7.83 1.30 4.80
C SER A 250 -7.25 2.45 3.96
N ASN A 251 -7.82 2.78 2.79
CA ASN A 251 -7.41 3.97 2.03
C ASN A 251 -8.40 5.13 2.10
N PHE A 252 -9.63 4.90 2.56
CA PHE A 252 -10.63 5.97 2.70
C PHE A 252 -10.17 7.06 3.68
N ILE A 253 -9.38 6.67 4.69
CA ILE A 253 -8.82 7.54 5.72
C ILE A 253 -7.81 8.57 5.19
N HIS A 254 -7.16 8.30 4.06
CA HIS A 254 -6.06 9.14 3.57
C HIS A 254 -6.53 10.53 3.16
N THR A 255 -7.73 10.67 2.61
CA THR A 255 -8.23 12.00 2.20
C THR A 255 -8.35 12.91 3.41
N TYR A 256 -8.95 12.41 4.48
CA TYR A 256 -9.05 13.13 5.74
C TYR A 256 -7.68 13.43 6.35
N GLN A 257 -6.77 12.46 6.40
CA GLN A 257 -5.45 12.67 7.00
C GLN A 257 -4.59 13.65 6.20
N LEU A 258 -4.46 13.45 4.89
CA LEU A 258 -3.53 14.19 4.04
C LEU A 258 -4.08 15.58 3.69
N ASN A 259 -5.34 15.69 3.25
CA ASN A 259 -5.94 16.97 2.88
C ASN A 259 -6.44 17.73 4.10
N ASN A 260 -7.20 17.08 4.97
CA ASN A 260 -7.97 17.79 6.00
C ASN A 260 -7.19 18.02 7.31
N VAL A 261 -6.30 17.11 7.67
CA VAL A 261 -5.41 17.31 8.82
C VAL A 261 -4.12 18.00 8.36
N ASN A 262 -3.36 17.41 7.45
CA ASN A 262 -2.07 18.02 7.06
C ASN A 262 -2.25 19.26 6.16
N GLY A 263 -3.04 19.12 5.10
CA GLY A 263 -3.29 20.15 4.09
C GLY A 263 -3.98 21.40 4.61
N LEU A 264 -4.93 21.30 5.54
CA LEU A 264 -5.60 22.49 6.08
C LEU A 264 -4.82 23.10 7.25
N LEU A 265 -4.41 22.29 8.25
CA LEU A 265 -3.91 22.82 9.53
C LEU A 265 -2.53 23.45 9.47
N PHE A 266 -1.64 23.02 8.56
CA PHE A 266 -0.22 23.38 8.63
C PHE A 266 0.27 24.23 7.46
N THR A 267 1.39 24.93 7.66
CA THR A 267 2.12 25.63 6.58
C THR A 267 2.81 24.63 5.64
N LEU A 268 3.04 24.98 4.36
CA LEU A 268 3.65 24.08 3.37
C LEU A 268 4.96 23.43 3.84
N ARG A 269 5.85 24.18 4.51
CA ARG A 269 7.08 23.62 5.06
C ARG A 269 6.80 22.58 6.13
N THR A 270 5.88 22.88 7.03
CA THR A 270 5.48 22.00 8.13
C THR A 270 4.79 20.74 7.60
N ARG A 271 3.99 20.83 6.53
CA ARG A 271 3.39 19.66 5.86
C ARG A 271 4.45 18.69 5.35
N GLY A 272 5.51 19.21 4.73
CA GLY A 272 6.66 18.42 4.28
C GLY A 272 7.35 17.70 5.43
N LEU A 273 7.60 18.40 6.54
CA LEU A 273 8.19 17.81 7.76
C LEU A 273 7.29 16.74 8.37
N ASN A 274 6.01 17.05 8.55
CA ASN A 274 4.98 16.14 9.03
C ASN A 274 4.96 14.83 8.24
N ASN A 275 5.12 14.91 6.92
CA ASN A 275 5.10 13.74 6.06
C ASN A 275 6.31 12.80 6.29
N VAL A 276 7.49 13.34 6.63
CA VAL A 276 8.65 12.52 7.00
C VAL A 276 8.37 11.74 8.28
N PHE A 277 7.80 12.41 9.29
CA PHE A 277 7.44 11.77 10.55
C PHE A 277 6.27 10.79 10.40
N TYR A 278 5.31 11.07 9.52
CA TYR A 278 4.23 10.14 9.17
C TYR A 278 4.78 8.84 8.55
N GLY A 279 5.72 8.95 7.60
CA GLY A 279 6.42 7.78 7.04
C GLY A 279 7.23 7.02 8.08
N GLY A 280 7.96 7.74 8.96
CA GLY A 280 8.67 7.12 10.08
C GLY A 280 7.75 6.38 11.06
N ALA A 281 6.59 6.96 11.38
CA ALA A 281 5.57 6.34 12.21
C ALA A 281 5.01 5.06 11.57
N GLN A 282 4.80 5.06 10.25
CA GLN A 282 4.37 3.85 9.53
C GLN A 282 5.39 2.71 9.66
N MET A 283 6.69 3.02 9.54
CA MET A 283 7.74 2.01 9.71
C MET A 283 7.71 1.42 11.12
N LEU A 284 7.57 2.26 12.15
CA LEU A 284 7.47 1.81 13.54
C LEU A 284 6.21 0.98 13.79
N GLY A 285 5.06 1.42 13.25
CA GLY A 285 3.78 0.74 13.39
C GLY A 285 3.77 -0.64 12.75
N SER A 286 4.26 -0.73 11.51
CA SER A 286 4.35 -1.99 10.78
C SER A 286 5.31 -2.97 11.47
N ALA A 287 6.48 -2.52 11.90
CA ALA A 287 7.44 -3.35 12.62
C ALA A 287 6.90 -3.83 13.97
N GLY A 288 6.26 -2.94 14.73
CA GLY A 288 5.70 -3.24 16.05
C GLY A 288 4.59 -4.28 16.01
N ILE A 289 3.57 -4.07 15.16
CA ILE A 289 2.47 -5.04 15.04
C ILE A 289 2.93 -6.34 14.37
N GLY A 290 3.83 -6.26 13.39
CA GLY A 290 4.38 -7.43 12.69
C GLY A 290 5.12 -8.35 13.65
N TYR A 291 6.04 -7.80 14.46
CA TYR A 291 6.73 -8.56 15.50
C TYR A 291 5.74 -9.20 16.48
N PHE A 292 4.75 -8.44 16.97
CA PHE A 292 3.75 -8.96 17.87
C PHE A 292 2.93 -10.13 17.27
N LEU A 293 2.51 -10.02 16.01
CA LEU A 293 1.74 -11.06 15.33
C LEU A 293 2.58 -12.30 14.99
N ASP A 294 3.90 -12.16 14.89
CA ASP A 294 4.82 -13.26 14.61
C ASP A 294 5.31 -13.99 15.86
N VAL A 295 5.47 -13.31 17.00
CA VAL A 295 6.05 -13.92 18.23
C VAL A 295 5.16 -13.85 19.48
N GLY A 296 4.07 -13.09 19.46
CA GLY A 296 3.36 -12.67 20.67
C GLY A 296 2.70 -13.78 21.51
N PHE A 297 2.23 -14.86 20.89
CA PHE A 297 1.58 -15.98 21.60
C PHE A 297 1.92 -17.34 20.97
N ALA A 298 1.61 -18.47 21.59
CA ALA A 298 1.78 -19.77 20.92
C ALA A 298 0.69 -20.03 19.85
N SER A 299 -0.58 -19.73 20.17
CA SER A 299 -1.74 -19.93 19.29
C SER A 299 -1.84 -18.80 18.25
N ARG A 300 -1.96 -19.17 16.96
CA ARG A 300 -2.12 -18.24 15.84
C ARG A 300 -3.44 -17.47 15.98
N ARG A 301 -4.51 -18.15 16.37
CA ARG A 301 -5.83 -17.53 16.60
C ARG A 301 -5.79 -16.48 17.71
N LYS A 302 -5.11 -16.78 18.82
CA LYS A 302 -4.94 -15.82 19.93
C LYS A 302 -4.16 -14.57 19.50
N ARG A 303 -3.09 -14.73 18.70
CA ARG A 303 -2.34 -13.59 18.13
C ARG A 303 -3.23 -12.69 17.30
N GLY A 304 -4.03 -13.27 16.40
CA GLY A 304 -4.95 -12.49 15.56
C GLY A 304 -5.99 -11.73 16.37
N LEU A 305 -6.64 -12.38 17.35
CA LEU A 305 -7.67 -11.73 18.18
C LEU A 305 -7.11 -10.60 19.05
N VAL A 306 -5.97 -10.83 19.70
CA VAL A 306 -5.32 -9.78 20.51
C VAL A 306 -4.77 -8.67 19.59
N GLY A 307 -4.28 -9.01 18.40
CA GLY A 307 -3.87 -8.03 17.39
C GLY A 307 -5.01 -7.11 16.98
N VAL A 308 -6.19 -7.67 16.69
CA VAL A 308 -7.41 -6.90 16.41
C VAL A 308 -7.77 -6.01 17.60
N LEU A 309 -7.71 -6.52 18.83
CA LEU A 309 -7.99 -5.73 20.03
C LEU A 309 -7.03 -4.55 20.20
N ILE A 310 -5.72 -4.77 20.02
CA ILE A 310 -4.70 -3.72 20.11
C ILE A 310 -4.97 -2.63 19.09
N VAL A 311 -5.21 -3.00 17.82
CA VAL A 311 -5.48 -2.04 16.74
C VAL A 311 -6.82 -1.33 16.96
N ALA A 312 -7.83 -2.00 17.51
CA ALA A 312 -9.12 -1.39 17.84
C ALA A 312 -8.98 -0.33 18.94
N LEU A 313 -8.26 -0.64 20.02
CA LEU A 313 -8.01 0.30 21.12
C LEU A 313 -7.16 1.49 20.66
N LEU A 314 -6.07 1.22 19.94
CA LEU A 314 -5.19 2.24 19.40
C LEU A 314 -5.95 3.13 18.41
N GLY A 315 -6.69 2.53 17.47
CA GLY A 315 -7.48 3.26 16.48
C GLY A 315 -8.57 4.12 17.10
N THR A 316 -9.32 3.59 18.07
CA THR A 316 -10.35 4.34 18.78
C THR A 316 -9.77 5.52 19.56
N ALA A 317 -8.61 5.33 20.22
CA ALA A 317 -7.93 6.41 20.92
C ALA A 317 -7.46 7.53 19.97
N ILE A 318 -6.89 7.16 18.83
CA ILE A 318 -6.39 8.12 17.83
C ILE A 318 -7.53 8.89 17.16
N TRP A 319 -8.60 8.20 16.75
CA TRP A 319 -9.79 8.88 16.20
C TRP A 319 -10.51 9.73 17.24
N GLY A 320 -10.54 9.31 18.50
CA GLY A 320 -11.00 10.14 19.62
C GLY A 320 -10.15 11.41 19.79
N GLY A 321 -8.82 11.30 19.65
CA GLY A 321 -7.92 12.44 19.58
C GLY A 321 -8.18 13.34 18.36
N GLY A 322 -8.52 12.73 17.22
CA GLY A 322 -8.96 13.41 16.00
C GLY A 322 -10.23 14.23 16.20
N LEU A 323 -11.22 13.66 16.86
CA LEU A 323 -12.46 14.34 17.23
C LEU A 323 -12.17 15.50 18.20
N ALA A 324 -11.39 15.25 19.26
CA ALA A 324 -11.02 16.30 20.21
C ALA A 324 -10.27 17.45 19.53
N ASN A 325 -9.41 17.15 18.55
CA ASN A 325 -8.74 18.17 17.75
C ASN A 325 -9.74 18.93 16.87
N GLN A 326 -10.62 18.24 16.14
CA GLN A 326 -11.67 18.88 15.32
C GLN A 326 -12.57 19.79 16.15
N LEU A 327 -13.04 19.34 17.32
CA LEU A 327 -13.92 20.12 18.21
C LEU A 327 -13.30 21.44 18.66
N ARG A 328 -11.97 21.48 18.88
CA ARG A 328 -11.24 22.73 19.24
C ARG A 328 -11.31 23.80 18.16
N TYR A 329 -11.63 23.45 16.93
CA TYR A 329 -11.66 24.36 15.79
C TYR A 329 -13.07 24.69 15.31
N ILE A 330 -14.12 24.12 15.92
CA ILE A 330 -15.53 24.39 15.56
C ILE A 330 -15.96 25.80 15.96
N ASP A 331 -15.34 26.38 16.99
CA ASP A 331 -15.67 27.73 17.49
C ASP A 331 -15.20 28.89 16.59
N GLY A 332 -14.78 28.59 15.35
CA GLY A 332 -14.61 29.59 14.28
C GLY A 332 -13.31 30.40 14.30
N LYS A 333 -12.35 30.11 15.18
CA LYS A 333 -11.05 30.80 15.23
C LYS A 333 -9.92 29.94 14.67
N TRP A 334 -9.84 29.84 13.35
CA TRP A 334 -8.61 29.41 12.70
C TRP A 334 -7.61 30.57 12.68
N GLU A 335 -6.72 30.63 13.66
CA GLU A 335 -5.65 31.66 13.75
C GLU A 335 -4.53 31.44 12.71
N GLY A 336 -4.89 31.17 11.46
CA GLY A 336 -3.95 30.85 10.38
C GLY A 336 -3.31 29.45 10.47
N PRO A 337 -2.54 29.06 9.44
CA PRO A 337 -1.87 27.77 9.39
C PRO A 337 -0.77 27.65 10.46
N ILE A 338 -0.66 26.46 11.06
CA ILE A 338 0.30 26.14 12.12
C ILE A 338 1.68 25.86 11.51
N ASP A 339 2.70 26.47 12.08
CA ASP A 339 4.08 26.25 11.71
C ASP A 339 4.83 25.35 12.71
N PHE A 340 5.82 24.60 12.24
CA PHE A 340 6.67 23.77 13.09
C PHE A 340 7.40 24.58 14.18
N LYS A 341 7.58 25.90 13.97
CA LYS A 341 8.17 26.82 14.95
C LYS A 341 7.21 27.26 16.06
N ASP A 342 5.92 26.97 15.95
CA ASP A 342 4.90 27.42 16.91
C ASP A 342 4.86 26.59 18.21
N GLY A 343 5.89 25.77 18.46
CA GLY A 343 6.14 25.07 19.72
C GLY A 343 4.94 24.26 20.21
N ARG A 344 4.29 24.73 21.28
CA ARG A 344 3.14 24.05 21.91
C ARG A 344 1.92 23.94 20.99
N ARG A 345 1.69 24.91 20.09
CA ARG A 345 0.56 24.86 19.14
C ARG A 345 0.75 23.78 18.08
N TYR A 346 2.00 23.47 17.75
CA TYR A 346 2.38 22.43 16.80
C TYR A 346 2.35 21.03 17.43
N ALA A 347 2.84 20.87 18.67
CA ALA A 347 3.06 19.57 19.28
C ALA A 347 1.83 18.63 19.31
N GLY A 348 0.65 19.17 19.63
CA GLY A 348 -0.59 18.38 19.71
C GLY A 348 -1.05 17.86 18.33
N PRO A 349 -1.34 18.74 17.36
CA PRO A 349 -1.68 18.35 16.00
C PRO A 349 -0.60 17.50 15.31
N PHE A 350 0.68 17.77 15.57
CA PHE A 350 1.79 16.96 15.08
C PHE A 350 1.74 15.53 15.62
N LEU A 351 1.58 15.37 16.94
CA LEU A 351 1.48 14.04 17.56
C LEU A 351 0.29 13.26 17.00
N LEU A 352 -0.85 13.93 16.81
CA LEU A 352 -2.02 13.32 16.17
C LEU A 352 -1.70 12.84 14.75
N TYR A 353 -1.03 13.67 13.94
CA TYR A 353 -0.65 13.29 12.58
C TYR A 353 0.35 12.13 12.54
N PHE A 354 1.35 12.14 13.43
CA PHE A 354 2.25 11.01 13.64
C PHE A 354 1.50 9.74 14.03
N SER A 355 0.54 9.83 14.95
CA SER A 355 -0.30 8.71 15.36
C SER A 355 -1.17 8.16 14.24
N TYR A 356 -1.67 9.00 13.32
CA TYR A 356 -2.37 8.49 12.13
C TYR A 356 -1.48 7.60 11.26
N GLY A 357 -0.21 7.97 11.05
CA GLY A 357 0.72 7.11 10.30
C GLY A 357 1.01 5.79 11.01
N LEU A 358 1.10 5.81 12.34
CA LEU A 358 1.22 4.59 13.14
C LEU A 358 -0.03 3.69 12.99
N LEU A 359 -1.23 4.28 13.06
CA LEU A 359 -2.50 3.57 12.93
C LEU A 359 -2.66 2.93 11.54
N ASP A 360 -2.36 3.68 10.50
CA ASP A 360 -2.44 3.25 9.11
C ASP A 360 -1.60 1.99 8.87
N ALA A 361 -0.31 2.05 9.22
CA ALA A 361 0.57 0.89 9.10
C ALA A 361 0.16 -0.29 9.99
N THR A 362 -0.26 -0.04 11.24
CA THR A 362 -0.66 -1.14 12.14
C THR A 362 -1.94 -1.83 11.65
N PHE A 363 -2.92 -1.07 11.16
CA PHE A 363 -4.15 -1.60 10.60
C PHE A 363 -3.91 -2.36 9.30
N GLN A 364 -3.13 -1.80 8.37
CA GLN A 364 -2.83 -2.44 7.10
C GLN A 364 -2.03 -3.75 7.29
N SER A 365 -1.01 -3.74 8.15
CA SER A 365 -0.22 -4.94 8.47
C SER A 365 -1.05 -6.03 9.14
N LEU A 366 -1.99 -5.68 10.02
CA LEU A 366 -2.93 -6.64 10.61
C LEU A 366 -3.80 -7.31 9.55
N ILE A 367 -4.37 -6.55 8.61
CA ILE A 367 -5.22 -7.12 7.55
C ILE A 367 -4.40 -8.05 6.64
N TYR A 368 -3.18 -7.65 6.26
CA TYR A 368 -2.30 -8.52 5.47
C TYR A 368 -1.93 -9.81 6.21
N TRP A 369 -1.68 -9.74 7.51
CA TRP A 369 -1.43 -10.93 8.32
C TRP A 369 -2.66 -11.85 8.38
N ILE A 370 -3.87 -11.28 8.55
CA ILE A 370 -5.12 -12.05 8.54
C ILE A 370 -5.30 -12.73 7.17
N ILE A 371 -5.16 -12.00 6.06
CA ILE A 371 -5.24 -12.55 4.70
C ILE A 371 -4.20 -13.68 4.52
N GLY A 372 -2.97 -13.48 4.99
CA GLY A 372 -1.91 -14.49 4.98
C GLY A 372 -2.24 -15.74 5.80
N ALA A 373 -3.06 -15.61 6.85
CA ALA A 373 -3.49 -16.73 7.67
C ALA A 373 -4.65 -17.54 7.03
N LEU A 374 -5.37 -17.00 6.03
CA LEU A 374 -6.54 -17.65 5.42
C LEU A 374 -6.19 -18.69 4.35
N ALA A 375 -5.03 -18.58 3.70
CA ALA A 375 -4.64 -19.45 2.59
C ALA A 375 -3.15 -19.78 2.62
N ASN A 376 -2.83 -21.06 2.47
CA ASN A 376 -1.44 -21.54 2.32
C ASN A 376 -0.99 -21.58 0.86
N ASP A 377 -1.94 -21.65 -0.07
CA ASP A 377 -1.68 -21.61 -1.50
C ASP A 377 -1.35 -20.18 -1.95
N THR A 378 -0.18 -20.01 -2.59
CA THR A 378 0.31 -18.70 -3.03
C THR A 378 -0.55 -18.04 -4.09
N GLN A 379 -1.26 -18.81 -4.92
CA GLN A 379 -2.12 -18.29 -5.97
C GLN A 379 -3.45 -17.78 -5.39
N ILE A 380 -4.06 -18.53 -4.47
CA ILE A 380 -5.25 -18.08 -3.72
C ILE A 380 -4.91 -16.84 -2.89
N LEU A 381 -3.77 -16.84 -2.21
CA LEU A 381 -3.32 -15.70 -1.42
C LEU A 381 -3.11 -14.44 -2.28
N SER A 382 -2.50 -14.60 -3.48
CA SER A 382 -2.35 -13.52 -4.45
C SER A 382 -3.70 -12.92 -4.86
N ARG A 383 -4.72 -13.77 -5.10
CA ARG A 383 -6.08 -13.33 -5.41
C ARG A 383 -6.74 -12.59 -4.26
N TYR A 384 -6.57 -13.04 -3.01
CA TYR A 384 -7.09 -12.34 -1.83
C TYR A 384 -6.44 -10.97 -1.64
N VAL A 385 -5.13 -10.87 -1.84
CA VAL A 385 -4.40 -9.60 -1.80
C VAL A 385 -4.85 -8.68 -2.94
N GLY A 386 -5.08 -9.22 -4.14
CA GLY A 386 -5.60 -8.48 -5.28
C GLY A 386 -7.01 -7.95 -5.03
N PHE A 387 -7.91 -8.76 -4.47
CA PHE A 387 -9.24 -8.33 -4.03
C PHE A 387 -9.14 -7.20 -2.99
N PHE A 388 -8.30 -7.37 -1.97
CA PHE A 388 -8.07 -6.35 -0.95
C PHE A 388 -7.62 -5.02 -1.58
N LYS A 389 -6.63 -5.05 -2.49
CA LYS A 389 -6.15 -3.85 -3.20
C LYS A 389 -7.19 -3.23 -4.14
N GLY A 390 -8.00 -4.04 -4.81
CA GLY A 390 -9.08 -3.58 -5.68
C GLY A 390 -10.17 -2.84 -4.89
N VAL A 391 -10.66 -3.44 -3.80
CA VAL A 391 -11.65 -2.82 -2.91
C VAL A 391 -11.08 -1.58 -2.22
N GLN A 392 -9.83 -1.65 -1.76
CA GLN A 392 -9.11 -0.51 -1.18
C GLN A 392 -9.02 0.65 -2.18
N SER A 393 -8.77 0.37 -3.47
CA SER A 393 -8.72 1.41 -4.51
C SER A 393 -10.10 1.99 -4.82
N ALA A 394 -11.14 1.15 -4.89
CA ALA A 394 -12.52 1.62 -5.06
C ALA A 394 -12.94 2.55 -3.91
N GLY A 395 -12.62 2.17 -2.66
CA GLY A 395 -12.89 3.00 -1.48
C GLY A 395 -12.13 4.33 -1.52
N ALA A 396 -10.86 4.31 -1.93
CA ALA A 396 -10.07 5.53 -2.13
C ALA A 396 -10.73 6.47 -3.15
N ALA A 397 -11.14 5.95 -4.31
CA ALA A 397 -11.77 6.76 -5.36
C ALA A 397 -13.03 7.48 -4.86
N VAL A 398 -13.87 6.79 -4.07
CA VAL A 398 -15.04 7.41 -3.43
C VAL A 398 -14.62 8.47 -2.41
N ALA A 399 -13.61 8.18 -1.57
CA ALA A 399 -13.14 9.10 -0.54
C ALA A 399 -12.63 10.43 -1.13
N TRP A 400 -11.87 10.38 -2.22
CA TRP A 400 -11.37 11.57 -2.91
C TRP A 400 -12.52 12.39 -3.49
N GLN A 401 -13.53 11.74 -4.05
CA GLN A 401 -14.71 12.44 -4.56
C GLN A 401 -15.54 13.10 -3.45
N VAL A 402 -15.67 12.45 -2.29
CA VAL A 402 -16.34 13.03 -1.11
C VAL A 402 -15.63 14.31 -0.65
N ASP A 403 -14.30 14.35 -0.69
CA ASP A 403 -13.50 15.54 -0.37
C ASP A 403 -13.64 16.64 -1.44
N ALA A 404 -13.64 16.26 -2.73
CA ALA A 404 -13.83 17.18 -3.85
C ALA A 404 -15.17 17.94 -3.78
N HIS A 405 -16.22 17.29 -3.27
CA HIS A 405 -17.53 17.92 -3.02
C HIS A 405 -17.58 18.77 -1.74
N LYS A 406 -16.45 18.98 -1.07
CA LYS A 406 -16.29 19.83 0.12
C LYS A 406 -17.21 19.41 1.27
N THR A 407 -17.38 18.10 1.43
CA THR A 407 -18.17 17.52 2.52
C THR A 407 -17.62 17.98 3.88
N PRO A 408 -18.46 18.36 4.86
CA PRO A 408 -17.99 18.85 6.15
C PRO A 408 -16.99 17.89 6.82
N LEU A 409 -15.91 18.45 7.38
CA LEU A 409 -14.80 17.67 7.96
C LEU A 409 -15.26 16.69 9.04
N MET A 410 -16.22 17.12 9.86
CA MET A 410 -16.79 16.29 10.92
C MET A 410 -17.49 15.04 10.36
N PHE A 411 -18.20 15.18 9.24
CA PHE A 411 -18.87 14.06 8.61
C PHE A 411 -17.84 13.07 8.04
N GLN A 412 -16.78 13.57 7.40
CA GLN A 412 -15.69 12.73 6.91
C GLN A 412 -15.00 11.97 8.05
N LEU A 413 -14.76 12.61 9.20
CA LEU A 413 -14.19 11.96 10.38
C LEU A 413 -15.12 10.85 10.91
N ILE A 414 -16.41 11.15 11.07
CA ILE A 414 -17.39 10.20 11.61
C ILE A 414 -17.50 8.97 10.71
N VAL A 415 -17.57 9.16 9.38
CA VAL A 415 -17.63 8.06 8.42
C VAL A 415 -16.37 7.19 8.51
N ASN A 416 -15.18 7.80 8.55
CA ASN A 416 -13.92 7.08 8.70
C ASN A 416 -13.87 6.26 10.00
N TRP A 417 -14.24 6.89 11.11
CA TRP A 417 -14.23 6.23 12.41
C TRP A 417 -15.26 5.10 12.48
N ALA A 418 -16.47 5.31 11.95
CA ALA A 418 -17.51 4.29 11.91
C ALA A 418 -17.10 3.09 11.05
N LEU A 419 -16.53 3.32 9.86
CA LEU A 419 -16.04 2.25 8.98
C LEU A 419 -14.94 1.41 9.65
N MET A 420 -13.99 2.05 10.34
CA MET A 420 -12.97 1.32 11.11
C MET A 420 -13.56 0.55 12.29
N CYS A 421 -14.47 1.17 13.04
CA CYS A 421 -15.15 0.53 14.19
C CYS A 421 -15.95 -0.71 13.78
N VAL A 422 -16.62 -0.69 12.62
CA VAL A 422 -17.32 -1.85 12.06
C VAL A 422 -16.33 -2.92 11.58
N SER A 423 -15.16 -2.52 11.10
CA SER A 423 -14.14 -3.45 10.59
C SER A 423 -13.55 -4.33 11.69
N TYR A 424 -13.33 -3.80 12.90
CA TYR A 424 -12.72 -4.56 14.01
C TYR A 424 -13.49 -5.84 14.41
N PRO A 425 -14.80 -5.81 14.73
CA PRO A 425 -15.53 -7.02 15.10
C PRO A 425 -15.63 -8.00 13.94
N LEU A 426 -15.70 -7.54 12.69
CA LEU A 426 -15.75 -8.42 11.52
C LEU A 426 -14.40 -9.14 11.30
N LEU A 427 -13.29 -8.43 11.48
CA LEU A 427 -11.96 -9.03 11.46
C LEU A 427 -11.75 -10.01 12.63
N ALA A 428 -12.23 -9.68 13.83
CA ALA A 428 -12.19 -10.58 14.98
C ALA A 428 -13.02 -11.85 14.73
N LEU A 429 -14.22 -11.71 14.16
CA LEU A 429 -15.08 -12.82 13.78
C LEU A 429 -14.41 -13.70 12.73
N LEU A 430 -13.78 -13.10 11.72
CA LEU A 430 -13.04 -13.82 10.69
C LEU A 430 -11.88 -14.61 11.29
N VAL A 431 -11.07 -13.99 12.15
CA VAL A 431 -9.98 -14.69 12.87
C VAL A 431 -10.54 -15.82 13.72
N PHE A 432 -11.66 -15.59 14.40
CA PHE A 432 -12.28 -16.59 15.23
C PHE A 432 -12.80 -17.79 14.42
N LEU A 433 -13.36 -17.57 13.23
CA LEU A 433 -13.99 -18.63 12.43
C LEU A 433 -13.02 -19.34 11.47
N ALA A 434 -12.01 -18.64 10.95
CA ALA A 434 -11.19 -19.12 9.84
C ALA A 434 -9.72 -19.41 10.19
N VAL A 435 -9.20 -18.90 11.32
CA VAL A 435 -7.81 -19.13 11.73
C VAL A 435 -7.74 -20.30 12.70
N ASN A 436 -7.20 -21.43 12.21
CA ASN A 436 -6.95 -22.62 13.01
C ASN A 436 -5.53 -22.57 13.61
N ASP A 437 -5.37 -23.16 14.80
CA ASP A 437 -4.10 -23.19 15.53
C ASP A 437 -3.15 -24.28 15.06
N ASP A 438 -3.67 -25.31 14.39
CA ASP A 438 -2.88 -26.43 13.91
C ASP A 438 -2.42 -26.17 12.46
N GLY A 439 -1.09 -26.18 12.26
CA GLY A 439 -0.44 -26.03 10.95
C GLY A 439 -0.68 -27.20 9.98
N ASN A 440 -1.73 -28.00 10.17
CA ASN A 440 -2.10 -29.10 9.29
C ASN A 440 -3.47 -28.85 8.66
N LEU A 441 -3.45 -28.84 7.32
CA LEU A 441 -4.60 -29.05 6.43
C LEU A 441 -5.67 -27.94 6.46
N VAL A 442 -5.44 -26.88 5.68
CA VAL A 442 -6.53 -26.37 4.83
C VAL A 442 -6.70 -27.38 3.70
N SER A 443 -7.27 -28.55 4.01
CA SER A 443 -7.69 -29.52 3.02
C SER A 443 -8.95 -28.98 2.33
N SER A 444 -8.85 -28.70 1.03
CA SER A 444 -9.76 -29.22 0.00
C SER A 444 -11.15 -29.69 0.47
N VAL A 445 -12.06 -28.78 0.84
CA VAL A 445 -13.48 -29.14 1.09
C VAL A 445 -14.47 -28.42 0.15
N GLU A 446 -14.07 -27.40 -0.62
CA GLU A 446 -15.00 -26.69 -1.51
C GLU A 446 -14.84 -26.96 -3.02
N HIS A 447 -13.95 -27.86 -3.45
CA HIS A 447 -13.91 -28.34 -4.85
C HIS A 447 -14.23 -29.83 -5.01
N GLY A 448 -14.50 -30.55 -3.92
CA GLY A 448 -14.89 -31.97 -3.95
C GLY A 448 -16.39 -32.22 -3.93
N LYS A 449 -17.22 -31.26 -3.50
CA LYS A 449 -18.67 -31.49 -3.32
C LYS A 449 -19.52 -31.32 -4.56
N ASP A 450 -19.04 -30.60 -5.58
CA ASP A 450 -19.82 -30.40 -6.82
C ASP A 450 -19.57 -31.50 -7.87
N ASN A 451 -18.46 -32.25 -7.76
CA ASN A 451 -18.16 -33.34 -8.70
C ASN A 451 -18.67 -34.71 -8.23
N ASP A 452 -18.76 -34.97 -6.92
CA ASP A 452 -19.32 -36.24 -6.40
C ASP A 452 -20.85 -36.29 -6.43
N CYS A 453 -21.52 -35.13 -6.47
CA CYS A 453 -22.97 -35.07 -6.64
C CYS A 453 -23.40 -35.35 -8.10
N MET A 454 -22.53 -35.08 -9.08
CA MET A 454 -22.82 -35.34 -10.49
C MET A 454 -22.39 -36.74 -10.96
N LEU A 455 -21.45 -37.39 -10.27
CA LEU A 455 -21.02 -38.77 -10.61
C LEU A 455 -21.85 -39.87 -9.95
N SER A 456 -22.55 -39.61 -8.84
CA SER A 456 -23.37 -40.64 -8.18
C SER A 456 -24.76 -40.84 -8.80
N GLU A 457 -25.28 -39.86 -9.56
CA GLU A 457 -26.57 -40.00 -10.27
C GLU A 457 -26.47 -40.71 -11.63
N GLN A 458 -25.28 -40.83 -12.24
CA GLN A 458 -25.13 -41.50 -13.54
C GLN A 458 -24.90 -43.02 -13.46
N ILE A 459 -24.73 -43.61 -12.28
CA ILE A 459 -24.39 -45.05 -12.13
C ILE A 459 -25.60 -45.90 -11.71
N CYS A 460 -26.78 -45.33 -11.46
CA CYS A 460 -27.97 -46.09 -11.03
C CYS A 460 -29.07 -46.29 -12.08
N PHE A 461 -28.85 -45.96 -13.35
CA PHE A 461 -29.78 -46.30 -14.44
C PHE A 461 -29.02 -46.58 -15.75
N ARG A 462 -28.49 -47.80 -15.89
CA ARG A 462 -28.58 -48.62 -17.11
C ARG A 462 -27.94 -49.98 -16.93
#